data_AF-A0A9K3JHJ7-F1
#
_entry.id   AF-A0A9K3JHJ7-F1
#
_cell.length_a   1.000
_cell.length_b   1.000
_cell.length_c   1.000
_cell.angle_alpha   90.00
_cell.angle_beta   90.00
_cell.angle_gamma   90.00
#
_symmetry.space_group_name_H-M   'P 1'
#
loop_
_entity.id
_entity.type
_entity.pdbx_description
1 polymer ?
#
loop_
_entity_poly.entity_id
_entity_poly.type
_entity_poly.pdbx_seq_one_letter_code
_entity_poly.pdbx_strand_id
1 'polypeptide(L)'
;MANHQQFQACYQNWMAQQKLDHDELLQGLTNFPTDLDYLKLITRNAINHIENHHTARAQLAKHDGPSFLAPTWGTTFENSSLWIGGSRPSLIIRLVYVLCGSQLKAHLAEFLEGVRRGNLGEISSSQLKNIDSLHGRTIKEEDKLTSVLASVQAYNTA
;
A
#
# COMPACT_ATOMS: atom_id res chain seq x y z
N MET A 1 2.69 16.57 -13.08
CA MET A 1 1.59 15.90 -12.35
C MET A 1 1.39 14.56 -13.03
N ALA A 2 1.76 13.45 -12.39
CA ALA A 2 1.40 12.14 -12.92
C ALA A 2 -0.13 12.08 -12.90
N ASN A 3 -0.73 12.01 -14.08
CA ASN A 3 -2.17 12.18 -14.20
C ASN A 3 -2.84 10.95 -13.60
N HIS A 4 -3.98 11.10 -12.92
CA HIS A 4 -4.73 9.98 -12.33
C HIS A 4 -4.89 8.78 -13.29
N GLN A 5 -5.05 9.10 -14.57
CA GLN A 5 -5.10 8.17 -15.70
C GLN A 5 -3.83 7.30 -15.86
N GLN A 6 -2.64 7.84 -15.59
CA GLN A 6 -1.38 7.09 -15.66
C GLN A 6 -1.30 6.03 -14.54
N PHE A 7 -1.79 6.36 -13.34
CA PHE A 7 -1.84 5.38 -12.24
C PHE A 7 -2.82 4.25 -12.55
N GLN A 8 -4.01 4.60 -13.04
CA GLN A 8 -5.01 3.63 -13.45
C GLN A 8 -4.52 2.75 -14.60
N ALA A 9 -3.90 3.33 -15.63
CA ALA A 9 -3.33 2.57 -16.74
C ALA A 9 -2.21 1.63 -16.28
N CYS A 10 -1.34 2.08 -15.37
CA CYS A 10 -0.30 1.24 -14.78
C CYS A 10 -0.90 0.05 -14.02
N TYR A 11 -1.99 0.27 -13.27
CA TYR A 11 -2.70 -0.79 -12.55
C TYR A 11 -3.36 -1.80 -13.51
N GLN A 12 -4.02 -1.31 -14.56
CA GLN A 12 -4.68 -2.17 -15.55
C GLN A 12 -3.67 -3.02 -16.33
N ASN A 13 -2.57 -2.42 -16.78
CA ASN A 13 -1.49 -3.15 -17.45
C ASN A 13 -0.89 -4.23 -16.55
N TRP A 14 -0.72 -3.91 -15.26
CA TRP A 14 -0.27 -4.88 -14.26
C TRP A 14 -1.24 -6.05 -14.10
N MET A 15 -2.54 -5.79 -13.94
CA MET A 15 -3.55 -6.84 -13.82
C MET A 15 -3.59 -7.74 -15.06
N ALA A 16 -3.44 -7.16 -16.25
CA ALA A 16 -3.35 -7.91 -17.49
C ALA A 16 -2.08 -8.78 -17.54
N GLN A 17 -0.92 -8.23 -17.18
CA GLN A 17 0.34 -8.97 -17.15
C GLN A 17 0.31 -10.12 -16.14
N GLN A 18 -0.21 -9.88 -14.94
CA GLN A 18 -0.38 -10.91 -13.91
C GLN A 18 -1.26 -12.07 -14.39
N LYS A 19 -2.32 -11.78 -15.14
CA LYS A 19 -3.17 -12.82 -15.72
C LYS A 19 -2.41 -13.65 -16.76
N LEU A 20 -1.63 -13.02 -17.63
CA LEU A 20 -0.80 -13.71 -18.61
C LEU A 20 0.25 -14.60 -17.94
N ASP A 21 0.95 -14.08 -16.94
CA ASP A 21 1.96 -14.82 -16.20
C ASP A 21 1.33 -16.02 -15.46
N HIS A 22 0.17 -15.84 -14.85
CA HIS A 22 -0.57 -16.93 -14.20
C HIS A 22 -0.96 -18.03 -15.20
N ASP A 23 -1.51 -17.65 -16.36
CA ASP A 23 -1.94 -18.60 -17.37
C ASP A 23 -0.74 -19.35 -17.97
N GLU A 24 0.40 -18.67 -18.18
CA GLU A 24 1.65 -19.29 -18.62
C GLU A 24 2.20 -20.28 -17.58
N LEU A 25 2.20 -19.91 -16.30
CA LEU A 25 2.62 -20.80 -15.20
C LEU A 25 1.75 -22.05 -15.12
N LEU A 26 0.43 -21.90 -15.24
CA LEU A 26 -0.51 -23.02 -15.20
C LEU A 26 -0.34 -23.95 -16.41
N GLN A 27 -0.16 -23.38 -17.61
CA GLN A 27 0.11 -24.15 -18.82
C GLN A 27 1.45 -24.88 -18.74
N GLY A 28 2.49 -24.22 -18.22
CA GLY A 28 3.79 -24.84 -18.01
C GLY A 28 3.71 -26.04 -17.08
N LEU A 29 3.02 -25.89 -15.95
CA LEU A 29 2.84 -26.99 -14.99
C LEU A 29 2.04 -28.16 -15.58
N THR A 30 1.04 -27.87 -16.42
CA THR A 30 0.14 -28.89 -16.97
C THR A 30 0.77 -29.63 -18.17
N ASN A 31 1.39 -28.89 -19.09
CA ASN A 31 1.83 -29.42 -20.37
C ASN A 31 3.31 -29.81 -20.40
N PHE A 32 4.13 -29.18 -19.54
CA PHE A 32 5.59 -29.36 -19.52
C PHE A 32 6.13 -29.59 -18.09
N PRO A 33 5.53 -30.49 -17.27
CA PRO A 33 5.89 -30.64 -15.85
C PRO A 33 7.34 -31.11 -15.61
N THR A 34 7.95 -31.76 -16.60
CA THR A 34 9.31 -32.31 -16.51
C THR A 34 10.38 -31.37 -17.08
N ASP A 35 9.98 -30.33 -17.81
CA ASP A 35 10.90 -29.34 -18.38
C ASP A 35 11.27 -28.29 -17.33
N LEU A 36 12.20 -28.68 -16.46
CA LEU A 36 12.65 -27.84 -15.35
C LEU A 36 13.25 -26.51 -15.79
N ASP A 37 13.86 -26.45 -16.98
CA ASP A 37 14.49 -25.22 -17.46
C ASP A 37 13.46 -24.24 -18.00
N TYR A 38 12.45 -24.74 -18.73
CA TYR A 38 11.28 -23.94 -19.10
C TYR A 38 10.51 -23.42 -17.87
N LEU A 39 10.23 -24.29 -16.90
CA LEU A 39 9.51 -23.91 -15.66
C LEU A 39 10.27 -22.84 -14.86
N LYS A 40 11.60 -22.95 -14.75
CA LYS A 40 12.44 -21.92 -14.12
C LYS A 40 12.40 -20.60 -14.89
N LEU A 41 12.40 -20.66 -16.23
CA LEU A 41 12.38 -19.47 -17.08
C LEU A 41 11.09 -18.68 -16.88
N ILE A 42 9.92 -19.33 -17.00
CA ILE A 42 8.62 -18.67 -16.85
C ILE A 42 8.41 -18.14 -15.42
N THR A 43 8.89 -18.89 -14.41
CA THR A 43 8.86 -18.43 -13.01
C THR A 43 9.70 -17.17 -12.82
N ARG A 44 10.91 -17.15 -13.40
CA ARG A 44 11.78 -15.97 -13.34
C ARG A 44 11.15 -14.77 -14.05
N ASN A 45 10.53 -14.98 -15.21
CA ASN A 45 9.85 -13.91 -15.93
C ASN A 45 8.70 -13.32 -15.10
N ALA A 46 7.88 -14.16 -14.48
CA ALA A 46 6.80 -13.70 -13.60
C ALA A 46 7.34 -12.88 -12.41
N ILE A 47 8.43 -13.34 -11.77
CA ILE A 47 9.12 -12.59 -10.71
C ILE A 47 9.62 -11.24 -11.22
N ASN A 48 10.28 -11.20 -12.39
CA ASN A 48 10.77 -9.96 -12.99
C ASN A 48 9.63 -8.98 -13.27
N HIS A 49 8.48 -9.45 -13.77
CA HIS A 49 7.32 -8.60 -13.99
C HIS A 49 6.78 -8.01 -12.67
N ILE A 50 6.74 -8.82 -11.60
CA ILE A 50 6.38 -8.36 -10.24
C ILE A 50 7.34 -7.26 -9.76
N GLU A 51 8.64 -7.48 -9.85
CA GLU A 51 9.65 -6.50 -9.43
C GLU A 51 9.59 -5.20 -10.22
N ASN A 52 9.41 -5.31 -11.55
CA ASN A 52 9.25 -4.16 -12.43
C ASN A 52 8.00 -3.34 -12.08
N HIS A 53 6.89 -4.02 -11.79
CA HIS A 53 5.67 -3.35 -11.34
C HIS A 53 5.87 -2.63 -10.00
N HIS A 54 6.48 -3.28 -9.00
CA HIS A 54 6.76 -2.64 -7.72
C HIS A 54 7.66 -1.42 -7.87
N THR A 55 8.68 -1.51 -8.73
CA THR A 55 9.57 -0.38 -9.03
C THR A 55 8.80 0.78 -9.67
N ALA A 56 7.99 0.51 -10.70
CA ALA A 56 7.16 1.53 -11.35
C ALA A 56 6.17 2.17 -10.36
N ARG A 57 5.48 1.34 -9.55
CA ARG A 57 4.58 1.78 -8.50
C ARG A 57 5.28 2.67 -7.47
N ALA A 58 6.48 2.32 -7.04
CA ALA A 58 7.26 3.12 -6.09
C ALA A 58 7.65 4.50 -6.66
N GLN A 59 7.98 4.59 -7.96
CA GLN A 59 8.24 5.89 -8.59
C GLN A 59 6.97 6.74 -8.69
N LEU A 60 5.85 6.14 -9.08
CA LEU A 60 4.56 6.82 -9.18
C LEU A 60 4.06 7.29 -7.80
N ALA A 61 4.27 6.51 -6.74
CA ALA A 61 3.90 6.86 -5.38
C ALA A 61 4.64 8.08 -4.82
N LYS A 62 5.79 8.46 -5.39
CA LYS A 62 6.47 9.73 -5.03
C LYS A 62 5.68 10.96 -5.46
N HIS A 63 4.81 10.82 -6.46
CA HIS A 63 3.96 11.91 -6.95
C HIS A 63 2.63 11.99 -6.21
N ASP A 64 2.07 10.85 -5.79
CA ASP A 64 0.80 10.77 -5.07
C ASP A 64 0.71 9.46 -4.26
N GLY A 65 1.40 9.42 -3.12
CA GLY A 65 1.43 8.26 -2.23
C GLY A 65 0.06 7.81 -1.72
N PRO A 66 -0.80 8.72 -1.23
CA PRO A 66 -2.13 8.37 -0.71
C PRO A 66 -3.00 7.60 -1.72
N SER A 67 -2.94 7.96 -3.00
CA SER A 67 -3.69 7.26 -4.06
C SER A 67 -3.30 5.79 -4.24
N PHE A 68 -2.13 5.36 -3.76
CA PHE A 68 -1.73 3.94 -3.78
C PHE A 68 -2.15 3.15 -2.54
N LEU A 69 -2.68 3.82 -1.52
CA LEU A 69 -3.17 3.22 -0.27
C LEU A 69 -4.69 3.08 -0.27
N ALA A 70 -5.37 4.01 -0.94
CA ALA A 70 -6.81 3.95 -1.20
C ALA A 70 -7.08 4.39 -2.66
N PRO A 71 -6.73 3.57 -3.65
CA PRO A 71 -6.91 3.92 -5.05
C PRO A 71 -8.38 4.12 -5.38
N THR A 72 -8.72 5.27 -5.95
CA THR A 72 -10.09 5.55 -6.40
C THR A 72 -10.47 4.78 -7.66
N TRP A 73 -9.49 4.16 -8.34
CA TRP A 73 -9.72 3.23 -9.45
C TRP A 73 -9.93 1.78 -9.00
N GLY A 74 -9.72 1.48 -7.72
CA GLY A 74 -10.00 0.16 -7.14
C GLY A 74 -11.46 0.04 -6.72
N THR A 75 -12.00 -1.18 -6.77
CA THR A 75 -13.31 -1.48 -6.20
C THR A 75 -13.27 -1.39 -4.68
N THR A 76 -14.43 -1.19 -4.05
CA THR A 76 -14.54 -1.22 -2.57
C THR A 76 -14.02 -2.54 -2.00
N PHE A 77 -14.20 -3.65 -2.71
CA PHE A 77 -13.71 -4.96 -2.30
C PHE A 77 -12.17 -5.06 -2.36
N GLU A 78 -11.55 -4.63 -3.45
CA GLU A 78 -10.07 -4.61 -3.58
C GLU A 78 -9.44 -3.69 -2.53
N ASN A 79 -10.02 -2.51 -2.32
CA ASN A 79 -9.56 -1.57 -1.30
C ASN A 79 -9.72 -2.15 0.12
N SER A 80 -10.84 -2.83 0.40
CA SER A 80 -11.05 -3.52 1.68
C SER A 80 -10.06 -4.67 1.86
N SER A 81 -9.72 -5.38 0.78
CA SER A 81 -8.77 -6.49 0.81
C SER A 81 -7.35 -6.02 1.13
N LEU A 82 -6.92 -4.85 0.63
CA LEU A 82 -5.66 -4.21 1.04
C LEU A 82 -5.63 -3.96 2.57
N TRP A 83 -6.76 -3.56 3.15
CA TRP A 83 -6.86 -3.29 4.58
C TRP A 83 -6.83 -4.57 5.41
N ILE A 84 -7.59 -5.59 4.98
CA ILE A 84 -7.62 -6.91 5.63
C ILE A 84 -6.23 -7.57 5.56
N GLY A 85 -5.51 -7.39 4.45
CA GLY A 85 -4.14 -7.86 4.25
C GLY A 85 -3.07 -7.15 5.08
N GLY A 86 -3.46 -6.24 5.99
CA GLY A 86 -2.57 -5.61 6.96
C GLY A 86 -2.17 -4.17 6.65
N SER A 87 -2.59 -3.59 5.53
CA SER A 87 -2.35 -2.17 5.22
C SER A 87 -3.42 -1.27 5.86
N ARG A 88 -3.61 -1.41 7.19
CA ARG A 88 -4.61 -0.63 7.94
C ARG A 88 -4.32 0.87 7.86
N PRO A 89 -5.29 1.73 7.49
CA PRO A 89 -5.12 3.18 7.45
C PRO A 89 -4.48 3.80 8.71
N SER A 90 -4.74 3.25 9.90
CA SER A 90 -4.13 3.67 11.17
C SER A 90 -2.60 3.57 11.17
N LEU A 91 -2.01 2.62 10.42
CA LEU A 91 -0.55 2.49 10.27
C LEU A 91 0.07 3.69 9.56
N ILE A 92 -0.63 4.27 8.59
CA ILE A 92 -0.17 5.47 7.88
C ILE A 92 -0.10 6.65 8.85
N ILE A 93 -1.11 6.78 9.71
CA ILE A 93 -1.14 7.85 10.73
C ILE A 93 -0.03 7.62 11.77
N ARG A 94 0.21 6.36 12.18
CA ARG A 94 1.34 6.03 13.05
C ARG A 94 2.69 6.40 12.45
N LEU A 95 2.85 6.21 11.14
CA LEU A 95 4.07 6.59 10.44
C LEU A 95 4.31 8.11 10.55
N VAL A 96 3.26 8.93 10.52
CA VAL A 96 3.39 10.39 10.75
C VAL A 96 3.98 10.69 12.13
N TYR A 97 3.53 10.01 13.20
CA TYR A 97 4.10 10.19 14.53
C TYR A 97 5.58 9.80 14.60
N VAL A 98 5.93 8.65 14.00
CA VAL A 98 7.32 8.16 13.96
C VAL A 98 8.21 9.13 13.20
N LEU A 99 7.78 9.59 12.02
CA LEU A 99 8.54 10.53 11.20
C LEU A 99 8.66 11.90 11.85
N CYS A 100 7.60 12.40 12.48
CA CYS A 100 7.62 13.64 13.27
C CYS A 100 8.67 13.56 14.38
N GLY A 101 8.62 12.52 15.22
CA GLY A 101 9.58 12.33 16.31
C GLY A 101 11.02 12.18 15.80
N SER A 102 11.22 11.42 14.72
CA SER A 102 12.54 11.21 14.11
C SER A 102 13.13 12.51 13.55
N GLN A 103 12.35 13.27 12.78
CA GLN A 103 12.80 14.51 12.16
C GLN A 103 13.01 15.62 13.19
N LEU A 104 12.13 15.74 14.18
CA LEU A 104 12.32 16.68 15.30
C LEU A 104 13.61 16.35 16.06
N LYS A 105 13.86 15.07 16.36
CA LYS A 105 15.08 14.63 17.06
C LYS A 105 16.34 14.93 16.24
N ALA A 106 16.32 14.67 14.94
CA ALA A 106 17.45 14.91 14.05
C ALA A 106 17.82 16.40 13.92
N HIS A 107 16.83 17.29 14.03
CA HIS A 107 16.99 18.73 13.84
C HIS A 107 16.70 19.55 15.11
N LEU A 108 16.82 18.94 16.30
CA LEU A 108 16.38 19.56 17.55
C LEU A 108 17.15 20.85 17.88
N ALA A 109 18.48 20.86 17.71
CA ALA A 109 19.30 22.03 18.00
C ALA A 109 18.91 23.22 17.11
N GLU A 110 18.82 23.00 15.80
CA GLU A 110 18.37 24.00 14.81
C GLU A 110 16.94 24.48 15.12
N PHE A 111 16.05 23.57 15.48
CA PHE A 111 14.67 23.90 15.83
C PHE A 111 14.58 24.83 17.05
N LEU A 112 15.41 24.60 18.07
CA LEU A 112 15.49 25.42 19.28
C LEU A 112 16.11 26.80 19.00
N GLU A 113 17.01 26.88 18.02
CA GLU A 113 17.54 28.14 17.48
C GLU A 113 16.52 28.88 16.58
N GLY A 114 15.33 28.30 16.37
CA GLY A 114 14.25 28.89 15.60
C GLY A 114 14.29 28.58 14.10
N VAL A 115 15.21 27.73 13.65
CA VAL A 115 15.27 27.27 12.25
C VAL A 115 14.02 26.44 11.94
N ARG A 116 13.44 26.69 10.76
CA ARG A 116 12.26 25.99 10.23
C ARG A 116 12.61 25.44 8.85
N ARG A 117 12.66 24.12 8.74
CA ARG A 117 12.89 23.31 7.54
C ARG A 117 11.58 22.92 6.84
N GLY A 118 10.41 23.15 7.46
CA GLY A 118 9.11 22.79 6.89
C GLY A 118 8.90 21.28 6.79
N ASN A 119 9.51 20.51 7.69
CA ASN A 119 9.40 19.05 7.73
C ASN A 119 8.34 18.57 8.77
N LEU A 120 8.12 17.26 8.88
CA LEU A 120 7.14 16.68 9.82
C LEU A 120 7.52 16.88 11.30
N GLY A 121 8.77 17.21 11.61
CA GLY A 121 9.20 17.58 12.96
C GLY A 121 8.64 18.94 13.42
N GLU A 122 8.10 19.75 12.51
CA GLU A 122 7.52 21.07 12.78
C GLU A 122 6.00 21.06 12.88
N ILE A 123 5.37 19.88 12.94
CA ILE A 123 3.92 19.76 13.16
C ILE A 123 3.54 20.49 14.46
N SER A 124 2.67 21.49 14.32
CA SER A 124 2.17 22.26 15.46
C SER A 124 1.29 21.44 16.39
N SER A 125 1.10 21.91 17.62
CA SER A 125 0.25 21.24 18.61
C SER A 125 -1.21 21.11 18.16
N SER A 126 -1.75 22.08 17.43
CA SER A 126 -3.12 22.03 16.88
C SER A 126 -3.22 21.01 15.74
N GLN A 127 -2.22 20.95 14.85
CA GLN A 127 -2.15 19.91 13.81
C GLN A 127 -2.03 18.52 14.43
N LEU A 128 -1.21 18.35 15.46
CA LEU A 128 -1.05 17.07 16.16
C LEU A 128 -2.37 16.61 16.81
N LYS A 129 -3.13 17.52 17.43
CA LYS A 129 -4.47 17.22 17.96
C LYS A 129 -5.43 16.77 16.87
N ASN A 130 -5.40 17.40 15.71
CA ASN A 130 -6.23 16.99 14.57
C ASN A 130 -5.86 15.61 14.04
N ILE A 131 -4.55 15.31 13.97
CA ILE A 131 -4.03 14.00 13.59
C ILE A 131 -4.46 12.93 14.60
N ASP A 132 -4.41 13.22 15.90
CA ASP A 132 -4.83 12.29 16.96
C ASP A 132 -6.34 12.02 16.93
N SER A 133 -7.15 13.07 16.73
CA SER A 133 -8.59 12.91 16.51
C SER A 133 -8.90 12.04 15.29
N LEU A 134 -8.18 12.26 14.18
CA LEU A 134 -8.31 11.44 12.98
C LEU A 134 -7.92 9.98 13.27
N HIS A 135 -6.80 9.75 13.96
CA HIS A 135 -6.34 8.41 14.32
C HIS A 135 -7.38 7.63 15.13
N GLY A 136 -7.96 8.26 16.16
CA GLY A 136 -8.99 7.64 16.98
C GLY A 136 -10.25 7.28 16.18
N ARG A 137 -10.68 8.17 15.27
CA ARG A 137 -11.80 7.89 14.36
C ARG A 137 -11.48 6.73 13.42
N THR A 138 -10.29 6.72 12.84
CA THR A 138 -9.84 5.66 11.93
C THR A 138 -9.81 4.29 12.61
N ILE A 139 -9.22 4.19 13.81
CA ILE A 139 -9.22 2.93 14.59
C ILE A 139 -10.64 2.45 14.84
N LYS A 140 -11.54 3.34 15.25
CA LYS A 140 -12.94 2.98 15.50
C LYS A 140 -13.63 2.38 14.27
N GLU A 141 -13.39 2.91 13.08
CA GLU A 141 -13.95 2.34 11.84
C GLU A 141 -13.25 1.02 11.45
N GLU A 142 -11.95 0.91 11.64
CA GLU A 142 -11.20 -0.35 11.43
C GLU A 142 -11.72 -1.48 12.32
N ASP A 143 -11.98 -1.20 13.60
CA ASP A 143 -12.48 -2.18 14.57
C ASP A 143 -13.90 -2.64 14.20
N LYS A 144 -14.77 -1.73 13.77
CA LYS A 144 -16.12 -2.08 13.28
C LYS A 144 -16.04 -3.02 12.08
N LEU A 145 -15.21 -2.69 11.09
CA LEU A 145 -15.05 -3.52 9.89
C LEU A 145 -14.47 -4.89 10.24
N THR A 146 -13.50 -4.93 11.14
CA THR A 146 -12.91 -6.18 11.64
C THR A 146 -13.97 -7.04 12.35
N SER A 147 -14.83 -6.43 13.17
CA SER A 147 -15.92 -7.13 13.85
C SER A 147 -16.95 -7.71 12.88
N VAL A 148 -17.34 -6.95 11.85
CA VAL A 148 -18.29 -7.43 10.81
C VAL A 148 -17.68 -8.58 10.02
N LEU A 149 -16.41 -8.47 9.66
CA LEU A 149 -15.71 -9.55 8.95
C LEU A 149 -15.67 -10.83 9.81
N ALA A 150 -15.35 -10.71 11.10
CA ALA A 150 -15.33 -11.85 12.01
C ALA A 150 -16.71 -12.53 12.13
N SER A 151 -17.80 -11.76 12.18
CA SER A 151 -19.15 -12.33 12.26
C SER A 151 -19.55 -13.06 10.97
N VAL A 152 -19.18 -12.51 9.81
CA VAL A 152 -19.43 -13.16 8.50
C VAL A 152 -18.62 -14.46 8.36
N GLN A 153 -17.35 -14.45 8.80
CA GLN A 153 -16.51 -15.64 8.79
C GLN A 153 -17.07 -16.75 9.69
N ALA A 154 -17.47 -16.42 10.91
CA ALA A 154 -18.06 -17.38 11.84
C ALA A 154 -19.36 -18.00 11.30
N TYR A 155 -20.19 -17.23 10.60
CA TYR A 155 -21.41 -17.71 9.95
C TYR A 155 -21.13 -18.68 8.80
N ASN A 156 -20.13 -18.41 7.96
CA ASN A 156 -19.79 -19.27 6.81
C ASN A 156 -19.05 -20.57 7.19
N THR A 157 -18.59 -20.70 8.44
CA THR A 157 -17.93 -21.91 8.96
C THR A 157 -18.85 -22.81 9.79
N ALA A 158 -20.10 -22.41 10.01
CA ALA A 158 -21.14 -23.16 10.73
C ALA A 158 -22.09 -23.87 9.75
#